data_AF-A0A093XLN6-F1
#
_entry.id   AF-A0A093XLN6-F1
#
_cell.length_a   1.000
_cell.length_b   1.000
_cell.length_c   1.000
_cell.angle_alpha   90.00
_cell.angle_beta   90.00
_cell.angle_gamma   90.00
#
_symmetry.space_group_name_H-M   'P 1'
#
loop_
_entity.id
_entity.type
_entity.pdbx_description
1 polymer ?
#
loop_
_entity_poly.entity_id
_entity_poly.type
_entity_poly.pdbx_seq_one_letter_code
_entity_poly.pdbx_strand_id
1 'polypeptide(L)'
;MTADIQPTYPLTKAQADEIASLHEADTSELERKLRQLTETCQSGCATGFSKCTTHQNELRKLYQNAYTAASPGRWTAFRPAEYTNDLKRMFDAQASIEKINGRVRREKLQHIKDSQCTFGVSDHPKAKITKMKAAEMRGTAVPQSDIDNYIVKEEEQLLSSLTPEEREIQAEYEKSKSEEQKYSYLRTCACTPQPTDTPRDIELRLKWTKLFDNKVPYNEILPVMKKDIADATSNVQILENRLADLRNAQAANNKAKAAKEESKRKQARDAIRRCCSEGCVSVCELSGPNADLGCERCFALKEDGVLQNYSWFCSPECAKANAGSHNARFHSS
;
A
#
# COMPACT_ATOMS: atom_id res chain seq x y z
N MET A 1 37.96 24.39 3.06
CA MET A 1 37.13 25.28 3.89
C MET A 1 35.68 24.86 3.71
N THR A 2 35.24 23.87 4.48
CA THR A 2 33.81 23.57 4.60
C THR A 2 33.23 24.68 5.45
N ALA A 3 32.37 25.52 4.85
CA ALA A 3 31.53 26.39 5.67
C ALA A 3 30.80 25.47 6.65
N ASP A 4 30.99 25.67 7.95
CA ASP A 4 30.14 25.07 8.98
C ASP A 4 28.74 25.64 8.75
N ILE A 5 27.98 24.97 7.88
CA ILE A 5 26.57 25.26 7.68
C ILE A 5 25.92 24.87 8.99
N GLN A 6 25.56 25.87 9.78
CA GLN A 6 24.80 25.67 11.00
C GLN A 6 23.58 24.82 10.66
N PRO A 7 23.39 23.67 11.33
CA PRO A 7 22.32 22.77 10.95
C PRO A 7 20.97 23.48 11.13
N THR A 8 20.12 23.36 10.11
CA THR A 8 18.84 24.06 10.02
C THR A 8 17.68 23.09 10.19
N TYR A 9 16.55 23.61 10.65
CA TYR A 9 15.30 22.88 10.70
C TYR A 9 14.75 22.67 9.27
N PRO A 10 13.97 21.61 9.02
CA PRO A 10 13.48 20.61 9.98
C PRO A 10 14.53 19.55 10.37
N LEU A 11 14.40 19.00 11.58
CA LEU A 11 15.22 17.86 12.02
C LEU A 11 14.68 16.55 11.44
N THR A 12 15.57 15.61 11.10
CA THR A 12 15.16 14.22 10.89
C THR A 12 14.82 13.55 12.22
N LYS A 13 14.06 12.45 12.18
CA LYS A 13 13.71 11.68 13.38
C LYS A 13 14.96 11.20 14.13
N ALA A 14 15.92 10.61 13.42
CA ALA A 14 17.20 10.22 13.98
C ALA A 14 17.96 11.38 14.65
N GLN A 15 17.95 12.59 14.06
CA GLN A 15 18.57 13.77 14.68
C GLN A 15 17.84 14.19 15.96
N ALA A 16 16.51 14.24 15.93
CA ALA A 16 15.71 14.59 17.10
C ALA A 16 15.91 13.59 18.26
N ASP A 17 15.96 12.30 17.96
CA ASP A 17 16.18 11.25 18.95
C ASP A 17 17.61 11.30 19.53
N GLU A 18 18.63 11.54 18.69
CA GLU A 18 20.01 11.76 19.13
C GLU A 18 20.12 12.98 20.05
N ILE A 19 19.50 14.10 19.68
CA ILE A 19 19.46 15.33 20.50
C ILE A 19 18.78 15.06 21.85
N ALA A 20 17.66 14.34 21.86
CA ALA A 20 16.93 14.00 23.09
C ALA A 20 17.78 13.12 24.00
N SER A 21 18.42 12.08 23.46
CA SER A 21 19.32 11.19 24.19
C SER A 21 20.52 11.92 24.78
N LEU A 22 21.19 12.76 23.98
CA LEU A 22 22.30 13.59 24.47
C LEU A 22 21.84 14.57 25.54
N HIS A 23 20.66 15.16 25.39
CA HIS A 23 20.13 16.09 26.38
C HIS A 23 19.83 15.41 27.72
N GLU A 24 19.28 14.19 27.70
CA GLU A 24 19.04 13.40 28.91
C GLU A 24 20.36 13.05 29.61
N ALA A 25 21.36 12.60 28.84
CA ALA A 25 22.69 12.29 29.36
C ALA A 25 23.37 13.53 29.98
N ASP A 26 23.35 14.66 29.27
CA ASP A 26 23.92 15.94 29.74
C ASP A 26 23.23 16.44 31.02
N THR A 27 21.90 16.31 31.09
CA THR A 27 21.12 16.72 32.26
C THR A 27 21.45 15.85 33.46
N SER A 28 21.48 14.53 33.27
CA SER A 28 21.82 13.55 34.31
C SER A 28 23.23 13.80 34.86
N GLU A 29 24.19 14.07 33.98
CA GLU A 29 25.58 14.37 34.34
C GLU A 29 25.72 15.69 35.09
N LEU A 30 25.02 16.74 34.66
CA LEU A 30 24.98 18.02 35.37
C LEU A 30 24.38 17.85 36.77
N GLU A 31 23.24 17.19 36.89
CA GLU A 31 22.59 16.93 38.19
C GLU A 31 23.48 16.12 39.12
N ARG A 32 24.14 15.08 38.61
CA ARG A 32 25.10 14.26 39.37
C ARG A 32 26.24 15.12 39.92
N LYS A 33 26.85 15.97 39.08
CA LYS A 33 27.93 16.88 39.48
C LYS A 33 27.46 17.93 40.50
N LEU A 34 26.26 18.48 40.33
CA LEU A 34 25.67 19.44 41.27
C LEU A 34 25.37 18.80 42.64
N ARG A 35 24.86 17.56 42.66
CA ARG A 35 24.66 16.79 43.90
C ARG A 35 25.99 16.54 44.62
N GLN A 36 26.99 16.01 43.91
CA GLN A 36 28.32 15.75 44.46
C GLN A 36 28.97 17.03 45.05
N LEU A 37 28.83 18.16 44.34
CA LEU A 37 29.33 19.45 44.79
C LEU A 37 28.65 19.91 46.09
N THR A 38 27.34 19.68 46.20
CA THR A 38 26.55 20.04 47.39
C THR A 38 26.95 19.20 48.60
N GLU A 39 27.09 17.88 48.42
CA GLU A 39 27.47 16.92 49.47
C GLU A 39 28.90 17.16 50.00
N THR A 40 29.84 17.44 49.09
CA THR A 40 31.23 17.76 49.44
C THR A 40 31.30 19.07 50.24
N CYS A 41 30.49 20.07 49.87
CA CYS A 41 30.47 21.32 50.59
C CYS A 41 29.85 21.18 52.00
N GLN A 42 28.77 20.40 52.14
CA GLN A 42 28.11 20.20 53.43
C GLN A 42 29.01 19.49 54.45
N SER A 43 29.86 18.59 53.99
CA SER A 43 30.83 17.88 54.82
C SER A 43 32.10 18.70 55.13
N GLY A 44 32.50 19.62 54.25
CA GLY A 44 33.79 20.33 54.35
C GLY A 44 33.75 21.83 54.66
N CYS A 45 32.59 22.50 54.63
CA CYS A 45 32.52 23.97 54.78
C CYS A 45 31.76 24.43 56.02
N ALA A 46 32.45 25.15 56.90
CA ALA A 46 31.88 25.71 58.14
C ALA A 46 30.73 26.74 57.92
N THR A 47 30.68 27.39 56.75
CA THR A 47 29.72 28.47 56.46
C THR A 47 28.48 27.99 55.67
N GLY A 48 28.44 26.72 55.26
CA GLY A 48 27.42 26.17 54.37
C GLY A 48 27.56 26.61 52.90
N PHE A 49 26.84 25.92 52.01
CA PHE A 49 26.97 26.03 50.55
C PHE A 49 26.70 27.42 49.98
N SER A 50 25.66 28.11 50.48
CA SER A 50 25.25 29.43 49.98
C SER A 50 26.26 30.54 50.24
N LYS A 51 27.11 30.38 51.28
CA LYS A 51 28.13 31.35 51.67
C LYS A 51 29.54 30.94 51.26
N CYS A 52 29.74 29.72 50.77
CA CYS A 52 31.04 29.23 50.32
C CYS A 52 31.34 29.72 48.90
N THR A 53 32.23 30.73 48.77
CA THR A 53 32.58 31.33 47.48
C THR A 53 33.19 30.32 46.49
N THR A 54 34.01 29.39 46.97
CA THR A 54 34.63 28.34 46.14
C THR A 54 33.56 27.46 45.47
N HIS A 55 32.64 26.91 46.26
CA HIS A 55 31.59 26.03 45.73
C HIS A 55 30.56 26.78 44.87
N GLN A 56 30.28 28.07 45.16
CA GLN A 56 29.45 28.90 44.28
C GLN A 56 30.11 29.12 42.90
N ASN A 57 31.44 29.34 42.87
CA ASN A 57 32.19 29.47 41.63
C ASN A 57 32.24 28.14 40.86
N GLU A 58 32.39 27.01 41.54
CA GLU A 58 32.34 25.68 40.92
C GLU A 58 30.96 25.36 40.36
N LEU A 59 29.88 25.66 41.10
CA LEU A 59 28.50 25.54 40.62
C LEU A 59 28.31 26.35 39.34
N ARG A 60 28.80 27.60 39.31
CA ARG A 60 28.73 28.45 38.12
C ARG A 60 29.49 27.85 36.94
N LYS A 61 30.69 27.31 37.16
CA LYS A 61 31.48 26.62 36.11
C LYS A 61 30.76 25.38 35.57
N LEU A 62 30.09 24.60 36.42
CA LEU A 62 29.30 23.44 35.99
C LEU A 62 28.18 23.86 35.02
N TYR A 63 27.41 24.90 35.37
CA TYR A 63 26.39 25.44 34.48
C TYR A 63 26.96 26.03 33.19
N GLN A 64 28.08 26.75 33.28
CA GLN A 64 28.74 27.33 32.11
C GLN A 64 29.16 26.24 31.13
N ASN A 65 29.81 25.18 31.61
CA ASN A 65 30.22 24.04 30.80
C ASN A 65 29.01 23.34 30.18
N ALA A 66 27.95 23.10 30.95
CA ALA A 66 26.75 22.43 30.46
C ALA A 66 26.04 23.21 29.34
N TYR A 67 25.99 24.55 29.43
CA TYR A 67 25.22 25.37 28.49
C TYR A 67 26.02 25.92 27.31
N THR A 68 27.35 25.99 27.40
CA THR A 68 28.19 26.63 26.38
C THR A 68 29.20 25.70 25.71
N ALA A 69 29.39 24.47 26.20
CA ALA A 69 30.30 23.53 25.55
C ALA A 69 29.78 23.14 24.16
N ALA A 70 30.63 23.36 23.15
CA ALA A 70 30.37 22.93 21.79
C ALA A 70 30.44 21.41 21.71
N SER A 71 29.36 20.79 21.25
CA SER A 71 29.34 19.36 20.91
C SER A 71 28.40 19.14 19.73
N PRO A 72 28.83 18.40 18.69
CA PRO A 72 27.93 17.94 17.65
C PRO A 72 26.73 17.20 18.25
N GLY A 73 25.56 17.34 17.60
CA GLY A 73 24.33 16.65 18.01
C GLY A 73 23.60 17.23 19.22
N ARG A 74 24.16 18.20 19.96
CA ARG A 74 23.40 18.90 21.01
C ARG A 74 22.37 19.86 20.40
N TRP A 75 21.24 20.04 21.08
CA TRP A 75 20.22 21.01 20.67
C TRP A 75 20.78 22.45 20.54
N THR A 76 21.81 22.78 21.31
CA THR A 76 22.50 24.08 21.27
C THR A 76 23.26 24.32 19.96
N ALA A 77 23.68 23.27 19.25
CA ALA A 77 24.35 23.37 17.96
C ALA A 77 23.39 23.85 16.83
N PHE A 78 22.09 23.73 17.05
CA PHE A 78 21.04 24.20 16.14
C PHE A 78 20.57 25.62 16.47
N ARG A 79 21.18 26.27 17.47
CA ARG A 79 20.85 27.64 17.85
C ARG A 79 21.83 28.64 17.24
N PRO A 80 21.37 29.85 16.89
CA PRO A 80 22.24 30.90 16.38
C PRO A 80 23.43 31.16 17.30
N ALA A 81 24.59 31.50 16.75
CA ALA A 81 25.81 31.75 17.52
C ALA A 81 25.62 32.79 18.65
N GLU A 82 24.67 33.72 18.46
CA GLU A 82 24.21 34.70 19.43
C GLU A 82 23.78 34.05 20.74
N TYR A 83 23.13 32.88 20.73
CA TYR A 83 22.73 32.16 21.95
C TYR A 83 23.94 31.86 22.84
N THR A 84 24.97 31.24 22.28
CA THR A 84 26.18 30.86 23.03
C THR A 84 26.98 32.08 23.45
N ASN A 85 27.07 33.10 22.59
CA ASN A 85 27.76 34.36 22.90
C ASN A 85 27.06 35.14 24.02
N ASP A 86 25.72 35.20 24.00
CA ASP A 86 24.93 35.82 25.06
C ASP A 86 25.11 35.11 26.39
N LEU A 87 25.09 33.77 26.39
CA LEU A 87 25.32 33.01 27.61
C LEU A 87 26.72 33.24 28.18
N LYS A 88 27.75 33.21 27.35
CA LYS A 88 29.13 33.55 27.79
C LYS A 88 29.17 34.92 28.45
N ARG A 89 28.59 35.94 27.80
CA ARG A 89 28.47 37.30 28.36
C ARG A 89 27.72 37.34 29.68
N MET A 90 26.64 36.56 29.84
CA MET A 90 25.92 36.46 31.12
C MET A 90 26.75 35.78 32.22
N PHE A 91 27.56 34.76 31.86
CA PHE A 91 28.48 34.12 32.79
C PHE A 91 29.57 35.10 33.25
N ASP A 92 30.20 35.80 32.31
CA ASP A 92 31.27 36.79 32.54
C ASP A 92 30.78 37.98 33.38
N ALA A 93 29.56 38.48 33.10
CA ALA A 93 28.93 39.55 33.85
C ALA A 93 28.37 39.13 35.22
N GLN A 94 28.67 37.91 35.68
CA GLN A 94 28.22 37.38 36.97
C GLN A 94 26.69 37.43 37.18
N ALA A 95 25.90 37.30 36.10
CA ALA A 95 24.43 37.21 36.19
C ALA A 95 23.98 36.03 37.06
N SER A 96 22.84 36.14 37.76
CA SER A 96 22.33 35.05 38.59
C SER A 96 22.06 33.77 37.79
N ILE A 97 22.28 32.62 38.41
CA ILE A 97 22.01 31.31 37.79
C ILE A 97 20.55 31.19 37.36
N GLU A 98 19.62 31.74 38.14
CA GLU A 98 18.20 31.78 37.77
C GLU A 98 17.94 32.52 36.45
N LYS A 99 18.58 33.69 36.25
CA LYS A 99 18.46 34.46 35.01
C LYS A 99 19.04 33.68 33.82
N ILE A 100 20.17 33.01 34.02
CA ILE A 100 20.81 32.13 33.02
C ILE A 100 19.88 30.97 32.67
N ASN A 101 19.36 30.25 33.67
CA ASN A 101 18.41 29.15 33.48
C ASN A 101 17.13 29.63 32.77
N GLY A 102 16.65 30.84 33.07
CA GLY A 102 15.53 31.47 32.36
C GLY A 102 15.82 31.67 30.86
N ARG A 103 17.02 32.15 30.52
CA ARG A 103 17.48 32.32 29.12
C ARG A 103 17.58 30.99 28.39
N VAL A 104 18.15 29.96 29.04
CA VAL A 104 18.29 28.61 28.48
C VAL A 104 16.92 27.96 28.25
N ARG A 105 16.01 28.04 29.23
CA ARG A 105 14.65 27.49 29.11
C ARG A 105 13.87 28.08 27.93
N ARG A 106 13.98 29.40 27.72
CA ARG A 106 13.34 30.07 26.56
C ARG A 106 13.92 29.57 25.24
N GLU A 107 15.23 29.44 25.13
CA GLU A 107 15.85 28.94 23.90
C GLU A 107 15.49 27.47 23.64
N LYS A 108 15.47 26.65 24.69
CA LYS A 108 15.11 25.24 24.59
C LYS A 108 13.65 25.10 24.13
N LEU A 109 12.74 25.92 24.66
CA LEU A 109 11.34 25.93 24.20
C LEU A 109 11.25 26.33 22.72
N GLN A 110 12.04 27.32 22.28
CA GLN A 110 12.11 27.70 20.88
C GLN A 110 12.67 26.55 20.03
N HIS A 111 13.70 25.83 20.49
CA HIS A 111 14.23 24.65 19.81
C HIS A 111 13.17 23.56 19.63
N ILE A 112 12.39 23.27 20.68
CA ILE A 112 11.31 22.29 20.63
C ILE A 112 10.24 22.72 19.61
N LYS A 113 9.85 24.00 19.65
CA LYS A 113 8.91 24.57 18.67
C LYS A 113 9.42 24.42 17.24
N ASP A 114 10.66 24.83 16.99
CA ASP A 114 11.25 24.77 15.65
C ASP A 114 11.35 23.31 15.17
N SER A 115 11.68 22.37 16.06
CA SER A 115 11.75 20.93 15.76
C SER A 115 10.39 20.34 15.38
N GLN A 116 9.34 20.68 16.12
CA GLN A 116 8.02 20.07 15.97
C GLN A 116 7.13 20.78 14.95
N CYS A 117 7.40 22.04 14.61
CA CYS A 117 6.54 22.85 13.75
C CYS A 117 7.12 23.12 12.37
N THR A 118 8.43 22.95 12.18
CA THR A 118 9.05 23.14 10.86
C THR A 118 8.84 21.90 9.99
N PHE A 119 8.34 22.09 8.78
CA PHE A 119 8.14 21.01 7.81
C PHE A 119 9.10 21.13 6.63
N GLY A 120 9.53 19.98 6.12
CA GLY A 120 10.40 19.86 4.95
C GLY A 120 9.62 19.58 3.67
N VAL A 121 10.31 19.65 2.53
CA VAL A 121 9.74 19.30 1.22
C VAL A 121 9.39 17.81 1.11
N SER A 122 10.11 16.96 1.84
CA SER A 122 9.94 15.50 1.85
C SER A 122 8.98 15.00 2.93
N ASP A 123 8.36 15.89 3.72
CA ASP A 123 7.43 15.47 4.76
C ASP A 123 6.14 14.87 4.16
N HIS A 124 5.63 13.82 4.80
CA HIS A 124 4.35 13.22 4.43
C HIS A 124 3.22 14.27 4.55
N PRO A 125 2.22 14.30 3.63
CA PRO A 125 1.17 15.32 3.64
C PRO A 125 0.42 15.44 4.99
N LYS A 126 0.13 14.32 5.64
CA LYS A 126 -0.48 14.33 6.99
C LYS A 126 0.45 14.94 8.02
N ALA A 127 1.74 14.57 8.03
CA ALA A 127 2.73 15.13 8.95
C ALA A 127 2.86 16.65 8.77
N LYS A 128 2.84 17.15 7.52
CA LYS A 128 2.83 18.59 7.23
C LYS A 128 1.61 19.29 7.87
N ILE A 129 0.41 18.73 7.71
CA ILE A 129 -0.82 19.28 8.30
C ILE A 129 -0.71 19.29 9.83
N THR A 130 -0.24 18.20 10.44
CA THR A 130 -0.03 18.09 11.89
C THR A 130 0.93 19.17 12.40
N LYS A 131 2.07 19.36 11.74
CA LYS A 131 3.08 20.38 12.09
C LYS A 131 2.51 21.80 11.97
N MET A 132 1.74 22.09 10.92
CA MET A 132 1.06 23.38 10.75
C MET A 132 0.07 23.64 11.88
N LYS A 133 -0.77 22.65 12.21
CA LYS A 133 -1.75 22.78 13.29
C LYS A 133 -1.09 22.92 14.67
N ALA A 134 0.01 22.20 14.91
CA ALA A 134 0.81 22.37 16.11
C ALA A 134 1.40 23.79 16.21
N ALA A 135 1.87 24.35 15.09
CA ALA A 135 2.35 25.74 15.04
C ALA A 135 1.25 26.75 15.39
N GLU A 136 0.03 26.52 14.91
CA GLU A 136 -1.15 27.33 15.23
C GLU A 136 -1.50 27.25 16.72
N MET A 137 -1.57 26.03 17.31
CA MET A 137 -1.86 25.84 18.74
C MET A 137 -0.85 26.57 19.63
N ARG A 138 0.42 26.61 19.24
CA ARG A 138 1.47 27.35 19.96
C ARG A 138 1.29 28.87 19.93
N GLY A 139 0.47 29.40 19.02
CA GLY A 139 0.06 30.81 18.99
C GLY A 139 -1.11 31.13 19.93
N THR A 140 -1.63 30.14 20.66
CA THR A 140 -2.81 30.26 21.53
C THR A 140 -2.47 29.95 22.98
N ALA A 141 -3.48 29.99 23.88
CA ALA A 141 -3.33 29.66 25.29
C ALA A 141 -3.28 28.14 25.60
N VAL A 142 -3.13 27.28 24.59
CA VAL A 142 -3.11 25.83 24.76
C VAL A 142 -1.83 25.40 25.52
N PRO A 143 -1.95 24.55 26.57
CA PRO A 143 -0.81 24.04 27.31
C PRO A 143 0.18 23.26 26.44
N GLN A 144 1.47 23.39 26.74
CA GLN A 144 2.56 22.70 26.03
C GLN A 144 2.35 21.18 25.95
N SER A 145 1.94 20.57 27.06
CA SER A 145 1.68 19.13 27.17
C SER A 145 0.61 18.65 26.20
N ASP A 146 -0.43 19.46 25.96
CA ASP A 146 -1.55 19.08 25.11
C ASP A 146 -1.15 19.13 23.63
N ILE A 147 -0.28 20.08 23.27
CA ILE A 147 0.32 20.17 21.94
C ILE A 147 1.23 18.96 21.69
N ASP A 148 2.06 18.60 22.67
CA ASP A 148 2.94 17.44 22.57
C ASP A 148 2.13 16.14 22.43
N ASN A 149 1.07 15.98 23.24
CA ASN A 149 0.16 14.84 23.15
C ASN A 149 -0.57 14.77 21.80
N TYR A 150 -0.97 15.92 21.25
CA TYR A 150 -1.57 15.99 19.92
C TYR A 150 -0.60 15.48 18.85
N ILE A 151 0.66 15.93 18.87
CA ILE A 151 1.68 15.51 17.90
C ILE A 151 1.89 13.99 17.99
N VAL A 152 2.13 13.46 19.19
CA VAL A 152 2.34 12.02 19.41
C VAL A 152 1.15 11.21 18.90
N LYS A 153 -0.07 11.63 19.22
CA LYS A 153 -1.29 10.93 18.79
C LYS A 153 -1.43 10.89 17.27
N GLU A 154 -1.15 11.99 16.58
CA GLU A 154 -1.26 12.05 15.11
C GLU A 154 -0.15 11.23 14.43
N GLU A 155 1.06 11.20 15.01
CA GLU A 155 2.15 10.32 14.55
C GLU A 155 1.77 8.85 14.71
N GLU A 156 1.24 8.45 15.87
CA GLU A 156 0.75 7.08 16.12
C GLU A 156 -0.38 6.70 15.17
N GLN A 157 -1.33 7.61 14.92
CA GLN A 157 -2.40 7.39 13.95
C GLN A 157 -1.86 7.18 12.54
N LEU A 158 -0.86 7.97 12.12
CA LEU A 158 -0.20 7.79 10.83
C LEU A 158 0.45 6.41 10.73
N LEU A 159 1.24 6.02 11.73
CA LEU A 159 1.92 4.71 11.78
C LEU A 159 0.92 3.54 11.83
N SER A 160 -0.19 3.68 12.55
CA SER A 160 -1.23 2.66 12.62
C SER A 160 -1.96 2.43 11.30
N SER A 161 -1.94 3.43 10.39
CA SER A 161 -2.56 3.32 9.07
C SER A 161 -1.70 2.60 8.03
N LEU A 162 -0.45 2.28 8.35
CA LEU A 162 0.49 1.59 7.48
C LEU A 162 0.42 0.06 7.64
N THR A 163 0.64 -0.68 6.56
CA THR A 163 0.82 -2.15 6.63
C THR A 163 2.09 -2.52 7.42
N PRO A 164 2.25 -3.78 7.85
CA PRO A 164 3.49 -4.22 8.50
C PRO A 164 4.75 -3.94 7.68
N GLU A 165 4.71 -4.20 6.38
CA GLU A 165 5.84 -3.93 5.47
C GLU A 165 6.10 -2.43 5.32
N GLU A 166 5.04 -1.62 5.19
CA GLU A 166 5.16 -0.16 5.12
C GLU A 166 5.73 0.43 6.41
N ARG A 167 5.40 -0.14 7.57
CA ARG A 167 6.00 0.26 8.86
C ARG A 167 7.48 -0.07 8.94
N GLU A 168 7.92 -1.21 8.42
CA GLU A 168 9.33 -1.56 8.40
C GLU A 168 10.12 -0.60 7.51
N ILE A 169 9.58 -0.28 6.33
CA ILE A 169 10.17 0.73 5.43
C ILE A 169 10.21 2.11 6.10
N GLN A 170 9.13 2.51 6.78
CA GLN A 170 9.08 3.77 7.51
C GLN A 170 10.11 3.83 8.65
N ALA A 171 10.27 2.74 9.42
CA ALA A 171 11.23 2.66 10.51
C ALA A 171 12.68 2.78 10.00
N GLU A 172 13.00 2.14 8.88
CA GLU A 172 14.33 2.25 8.26
C GLU A 172 14.55 3.64 7.63
N TYR A 173 13.51 4.23 7.03
CA TYR A 173 13.53 5.61 6.54
C TYR A 173 13.86 6.60 7.68
N GLU A 174 13.29 6.39 8.86
CA GLU A 174 13.50 7.25 10.04
C GLU A 174 14.91 7.19 10.63
N LYS A 175 15.70 6.14 10.35
CA LYS A 175 17.12 6.05 10.75
C LYS A 175 18.02 7.04 10.01
N SER A 176 17.56 7.59 8.89
CA SER A 176 18.35 8.50 8.07
C SER A 176 18.58 9.85 8.76
N LYS A 177 19.83 10.32 8.74
CA LYS A 177 20.27 11.60 9.33
C LYS A 177 20.37 12.75 8.33
N SER A 178 20.17 12.48 7.04
CA SER A 178 20.14 13.50 5.98
C SER A 178 19.10 13.21 4.91
N GLU A 179 18.72 14.23 4.14
CA GLU A 179 17.81 14.07 3.00
C GLU A 179 18.43 13.19 1.91
N GLU A 180 19.74 13.24 1.69
CA GLU A 180 20.44 12.37 0.73
C GLU A 180 20.35 10.90 1.14
N GLN A 181 20.50 10.59 2.43
CA GLN A 181 20.35 9.22 2.95
C GLN A 181 18.93 8.71 2.77
N LYS A 182 17.93 9.53 3.14
CA LYS A 182 16.51 9.24 2.91
C LYS A 182 16.23 8.96 1.45
N TYR A 183 16.75 9.81 0.56
CA TYR A 183 16.55 9.72 -0.87
C TYR A 183 17.16 8.44 -1.46
N SER A 184 18.39 8.10 -1.05
CA SER A 184 19.08 6.88 -1.45
C SER A 184 18.34 5.62 -0.98
N TYR A 185 17.84 5.64 0.25
CA TYR A 185 17.05 4.53 0.81
C TYR A 185 15.76 4.31 0.02
N LEU A 186 14.96 5.36 -0.18
CA LEU A 186 13.71 5.29 -0.93
C LEU A 186 13.91 4.82 -2.37
N ARG A 187 14.96 5.32 -3.05
CA ARG A 187 15.34 4.83 -4.38
C ARG A 187 15.58 3.33 -4.36
N THR A 188 16.31 2.83 -3.38
CA THR A 188 16.63 1.41 -3.24
C THR A 188 15.35 0.59 -3.06
N CYS A 189 14.47 0.99 -2.13
CA CYS A 189 13.20 0.29 -1.90
C CYS A 189 12.29 0.27 -3.15
N ALA A 190 12.15 1.41 -3.82
CA ALA A 190 11.25 1.56 -4.95
C ALA A 190 11.79 0.91 -6.25
N CYS A 191 13.11 0.95 -6.46
CA CYS A 191 13.70 0.69 -7.77
C CYS A 191 14.53 -0.60 -7.86
N THR A 192 14.76 -1.30 -6.74
CA THR A 192 15.51 -2.58 -6.77
C THR A 192 14.72 -3.63 -7.55
N PRO A 193 15.31 -4.25 -8.60
CA PRO A 193 14.67 -5.33 -9.35
C PRO A 193 14.37 -6.52 -8.44
N GLN A 194 13.19 -7.11 -8.60
CA GLN A 194 12.78 -8.32 -7.91
C GLN A 194 12.81 -9.52 -8.87
N PRO A 195 13.09 -10.75 -8.37
CA PRO A 195 13.08 -11.96 -9.20
C PRO A 195 11.72 -12.24 -9.86
N THR A 196 10.64 -11.71 -9.28
CA THR A 196 9.26 -11.87 -9.75
C THR A 196 8.78 -10.71 -10.62
N ASP A 197 9.62 -9.72 -10.90
CA ASP A 197 9.23 -8.57 -11.73
C ASP A 197 8.87 -9.04 -13.14
N THR A 198 7.71 -8.58 -13.63
CA THR A 198 7.35 -8.72 -15.04
C THR A 198 8.18 -7.76 -15.91
N PRO A 199 8.25 -7.95 -17.23
CA PRO A 199 8.90 -6.97 -18.11
C PRO A 199 8.37 -5.55 -17.93
N ARG A 200 7.08 -5.40 -17.61
CA ARG A 200 6.46 -4.10 -17.34
C ARG A 200 6.93 -3.50 -16.01
N ASP A 201 7.07 -4.31 -14.97
CA ASP A 201 7.60 -3.85 -13.67
C ASP A 201 9.04 -3.35 -13.83
N ILE A 202 9.86 -4.04 -14.61
CA ILE A 202 11.23 -3.62 -14.95
C ILE A 202 11.23 -2.23 -15.63
N GLU A 203 10.36 -2.01 -16.61
CA GLU A 203 10.22 -0.72 -17.29
C GLU A 203 9.81 0.40 -16.31
N LEU A 204 8.84 0.14 -15.44
CA LEU A 204 8.37 1.12 -14.44
C LEU A 204 9.48 1.45 -13.44
N ARG A 205 10.19 0.45 -12.91
CA ARG A 205 11.32 0.69 -12.01
C ARG A 205 12.43 1.49 -12.69
N LEU A 206 12.75 1.22 -13.96
CA LEU A 206 13.72 2.02 -14.73
C LEU A 206 13.26 3.47 -14.91
N LYS A 207 11.96 3.68 -15.16
CA LYS A 207 11.36 5.03 -15.24
C LYS A 207 11.49 5.76 -13.90
N TRP A 208 11.13 5.12 -12.79
CA TRP A 208 11.22 5.72 -11.46
C TRP A 208 12.67 5.97 -11.04
N THR A 209 13.60 5.06 -11.37
CA THR A 209 15.04 5.22 -11.14
C THR A 209 15.54 6.53 -11.74
N LYS A 210 15.11 6.88 -12.96
CA LYS A 210 15.50 8.16 -13.59
C LYS A 210 14.96 9.38 -12.84
N LEU A 211 13.75 9.30 -12.26
CA LEU A 211 13.22 10.39 -11.42
C LEU A 211 14.09 10.59 -10.19
N PHE A 212 14.52 9.49 -9.57
CA PHE A 212 15.48 9.53 -8.46
C PHE A 212 16.84 10.10 -8.92
N ASP A 213 17.42 9.58 -10.00
CA ASP A 213 18.73 10.04 -10.48
C ASP A 213 18.75 11.54 -10.84
N ASN A 214 17.60 12.09 -11.28
CA ASN A 214 17.41 13.50 -11.56
C ASN A 214 17.12 14.38 -10.32
N LYS A 215 17.16 13.82 -9.11
CA LYS A 215 16.88 14.53 -7.85
C LYS A 215 15.50 15.19 -7.79
N VAL A 216 14.51 14.60 -8.46
CA VAL A 216 13.13 15.09 -8.38
C VAL A 216 12.64 14.97 -6.93
N PRO A 217 11.97 15.99 -6.37
CA PRO A 217 11.45 15.93 -5.01
C PRO A 217 10.52 14.72 -4.77
N TYR A 218 10.65 14.06 -3.63
CA TYR A 218 9.91 12.82 -3.34
C TYR A 218 8.39 12.99 -3.37
N ASN A 219 7.89 14.14 -2.92
CA ASN A 219 6.48 14.53 -2.98
C ASN A 219 5.94 14.64 -4.43
N GLU A 220 6.82 14.82 -5.43
CA GLU A 220 6.47 14.82 -6.85
C GLU A 220 6.61 13.41 -7.48
N ILE A 221 7.55 12.60 -6.99
CA ILE A 221 7.74 11.21 -7.45
C ILE A 221 6.53 10.33 -7.04
N LEU A 222 6.06 10.47 -5.81
CA LEU A 222 5.00 9.62 -5.25
C LEU A 222 3.70 9.60 -6.09
N PRO A 223 3.12 10.75 -6.48
CA PRO A 223 1.93 10.77 -7.35
C PRO A 223 2.16 10.07 -8.69
N VAL A 224 3.34 10.22 -9.29
CA VAL A 224 3.69 9.57 -10.56
C VAL A 224 3.72 8.06 -10.39
N MET A 225 4.38 7.56 -9.34
CA MET A 225 4.42 6.12 -9.04
C MET A 225 3.03 5.55 -8.79
N LYS A 226 2.20 6.23 -7.98
CA LYS A 226 0.83 5.80 -7.69
C LYS A 226 -0.02 5.71 -8.96
N LYS A 227 0.10 6.69 -9.85
CA LYS A 227 -0.59 6.67 -11.14
C LYS A 227 -0.11 5.51 -12.00
N ASP A 228 1.20 5.34 -12.14
CA ASP A 228 1.78 4.26 -12.95
C ASP A 228 1.33 2.86 -12.47
N ILE A 229 1.27 2.66 -11.14
CA ILE A 229 0.77 1.42 -10.53
C ILE A 229 -0.72 1.25 -10.83
N ALA A 230 -1.54 2.29 -10.62
CA ALA A 230 -2.98 2.22 -10.90
C ALA A 230 -3.29 1.92 -12.36
N ASP A 231 -2.55 2.55 -13.29
CA ASP A 231 -2.67 2.32 -14.73
C ASP A 231 -2.27 0.87 -15.09
N ALA A 232 -1.22 0.33 -14.46
CA ALA A 232 -0.81 -1.06 -14.64
C ALA A 232 -1.88 -2.06 -14.14
N THR A 233 -2.40 -1.86 -12.93
CA THR A 233 -3.45 -2.71 -12.36
C THR A 233 -4.74 -2.66 -13.17
N SER A 234 -5.15 -1.47 -13.63
CA SER A 234 -6.35 -1.32 -14.46
C SER A 234 -6.24 -2.10 -15.78
N ASN A 235 -5.07 -2.05 -16.43
CA ASN A 235 -4.84 -2.80 -17.66
C ASN A 235 -4.89 -4.32 -17.45
N VAL A 236 -4.36 -4.83 -16.33
CA VAL A 236 -4.47 -6.26 -15.98
C VAL A 236 -5.93 -6.67 -15.86
N GLN A 237 -6.75 -5.91 -15.14
CA GLN A 237 -8.17 -6.21 -14.98
C GLN A 237 -8.93 -6.24 -16.32
N ILE A 238 -8.63 -5.30 -17.23
CA ILE A 238 -9.23 -5.26 -18.58
C ILE A 238 -8.84 -6.51 -19.37
N LEU A 239 -7.58 -6.92 -19.33
CA LEU A 239 -7.08 -8.10 -20.02
C LEU A 239 -7.71 -9.39 -19.47
N GLU A 240 -7.84 -9.51 -18.15
CA GLU A 240 -8.50 -10.64 -17.50
C GLU A 240 -9.97 -10.76 -17.91
N ASN A 241 -10.71 -9.65 -17.91
CA ASN A 241 -12.10 -9.62 -18.36
C ASN A 241 -12.22 -10.07 -19.82
N ARG A 242 -11.36 -9.54 -20.71
CA ARG A 242 -11.35 -9.91 -22.13
C ARG A 242 -11.00 -11.39 -22.32
N LEU A 243 -10.12 -11.94 -21.49
CA LEU A 243 -9.73 -13.34 -21.54
C LEU A 243 -10.86 -14.25 -21.06
N ALA A 244 -11.63 -13.83 -20.05
CA ALA A 244 -12.85 -14.52 -19.62
C ALA A 244 -13.92 -14.52 -20.73
N ASP A 245 -14.12 -13.39 -21.41
CA ASP A 245 -15.06 -13.28 -22.54
C ASP A 245 -14.68 -14.21 -23.70
N LEU A 246 -13.39 -14.25 -24.05
CA LEU A 246 -12.89 -15.15 -25.09
C LEU A 246 -13.08 -16.63 -24.73
N ARG A 247 -12.83 -17.01 -23.46
CA ARG A 247 -13.07 -18.37 -22.97
C ARG A 247 -14.56 -18.74 -23.05
N ASN A 248 -15.45 -17.83 -22.65
CA ASN A 248 -16.90 -18.04 -22.72
C ASN A 248 -17.38 -18.15 -24.17
N ALA A 249 -16.89 -17.30 -25.07
CA ALA A 249 -17.21 -17.35 -26.49
C ALA A 249 -16.72 -18.67 -27.12
N GLN A 250 -15.53 -19.13 -26.78
CA GLN A 250 -15.00 -20.42 -27.24
C GLN A 250 -15.84 -21.60 -26.73
N ALA A 251 -16.22 -21.59 -25.45
CA ALA A 251 -17.08 -22.62 -24.86
C ALA A 251 -18.47 -22.66 -25.55
N ALA A 252 -19.08 -21.49 -25.79
CA ALA A 252 -20.34 -21.39 -26.51
C ALA A 252 -20.25 -21.88 -27.96
N ASN A 253 -19.17 -21.54 -28.67
CA ASN A 253 -18.92 -22.01 -30.04
C ASN A 253 -18.79 -23.54 -30.08
N ASN A 254 -18.02 -24.12 -29.15
CA ASN A 254 -17.86 -25.57 -29.03
C ASN A 254 -19.19 -26.27 -28.73
N LYS A 255 -20.01 -25.71 -27.81
CA LYS A 255 -21.35 -26.21 -27.51
C LYS A 255 -22.28 -26.14 -28.73
N ALA A 256 -22.24 -25.05 -29.48
CA ALA A 256 -23.03 -24.88 -30.70
C ALA A 256 -22.61 -25.86 -31.80
N LYS A 257 -21.31 -26.12 -31.96
CA LYS A 257 -20.79 -27.14 -32.88
C LYS A 257 -21.25 -28.54 -32.47
N ALA A 258 -21.15 -28.88 -31.18
CA ALA A 258 -21.62 -30.17 -30.66
C ALA A 258 -23.13 -30.36 -30.88
N ALA A 259 -23.94 -29.33 -30.62
CA ALA A 259 -25.38 -29.36 -30.85
C ALA A 259 -25.74 -29.51 -32.34
N LYS A 260 -25.02 -28.82 -33.24
CA LYS A 260 -25.20 -29.00 -34.69
C LYS A 260 -24.86 -30.41 -35.15
N GLU A 261 -23.79 -30.99 -34.62
CA GLU A 261 -23.38 -32.34 -34.97
C GLU A 261 -24.37 -33.39 -34.45
N GLU A 262 -24.88 -33.21 -33.22
CA GLU A 262 -25.94 -34.07 -32.68
C GLU A 262 -27.25 -33.93 -33.47
N SER A 263 -27.60 -32.71 -33.90
CA SER A 263 -28.77 -32.48 -34.75
C SER A 263 -28.63 -33.19 -36.11
N LYS A 264 -27.44 -33.18 -36.73
CA LYS A 264 -27.19 -33.95 -37.96
C LYS A 264 -27.32 -35.44 -37.74
N ARG A 265 -26.78 -35.96 -36.62
CA ARG A 265 -26.90 -37.38 -36.25
C ARG A 265 -28.36 -37.78 -36.02
N LYS A 266 -29.15 -36.92 -35.38
CA LYS A 266 -30.58 -37.14 -35.18
C LYS A 266 -31.34 -37.17 -36.51
N GLN A 267 -31.09 -36.21 -37.40
CA GLN A 267 -31.68 -36.21 -38.75
C GLN A 267 -31.30 -37.47 -39.54
N ALA A 268 -30.05 -37.92 -39.46
CA ALA A 268 -29.62 -39.17 -40.11
C ALA A 268 -30.32 -40.42 -39.53
N ARG A 269 -30.57 -40.45 -38.21
CA ARG A 269 -31.35 -41.53 -37.58
C ARG A 269 -32.83 -41.50 -37.98
N ASP A 270 -33.41 -40.32 -38.10
CA ASP A 270 -34.83 -40.16 -38.44
C ASP A 270 -35.14 -40.43 -39.93
N ALA A 271 -34.13 -40.39 -40.81
CA ALA A 271 -34.28 -40.59 -42.26
C ALA A 271 -34.43 -42.07 -42.71
N ILE A 272 -34.22 -43.03 -41.80
CA ILE A 272 -34.10 -44.46 -42.11
C ILE A 272 -35.01 -45.26 -41.16
N ARG A 273 -35.98 -46.03 -41.67
CA ARG A 273 -36.93 -46.84 -40.85
C ARG A 273 -37.03 -48.29 -41.30
N ARG A 274 -37.18 -49.26 -40.39
CA ARG A 274 -37.29 -50.68 -40.76
C ARG A 274 -38.57 -50.98 -41.52
N CYS A 275 -38.50 -51.88 -42.51
CA CYS A 275 -39.67 -52.39 -43.21
C CYS A 275 -40.60 -53.14 -42.25
N CYS A 276 -41.90 -52.93 -42.36
CA CYS A 276 -42.92 -53.59 -41.53
C CYS A 276 -43.38 -54.96 -42.06
N SER A 277 -42.82 -55.42 -43.17
CA SER A 277 -43.07 -56.77 -43.67
C SER A 277 -42.43 -57.81 -42.75
N GLU A 278 -43.20 -58.79 -42.27
CA GLU A 278 -42.65 -59.89 -41.45
C GLU A 278 -41.52 -60.62 -42.21
N GLY A 279 -40.38 -60.81 -41.54
CA GLY A 279 -39.19 -61.43 -42.12
C GLY A 279 -38.32 -60.53 -43.02
N CYS A 280 -38.72 -59.28 -43.27
CA CYS A 280 -37.93 -58.33 -44.05
C CYS A 280 -36.93 -57.57 -43.17
N VAL A 281 -35.63 -57.66 -43.48
CA VAL A 281 -34.56 -56.96 -42.74
C VAL A 281 -34.16 -55.65 -43.43
N SER A 282 -34.74 -55.36 -44.59
CA SER A 282 -34.46 -54.16 -45.37
C SER A 282 -34.96 -52.90 -44.69
N VAL A 283 -34.29 -51.78 -44.99
CA VAL A 283 -34.57 -50.49 -44.39
C VAL A 283 -35.18 -49.57 -45.44
N CYS A 284 -36.18 -48.79 -45.04
CA CYS A 284 -36.91 -47.84 -45.84
C CYS A 284 -36.22 -46.48 -45.72
N GLU A 285 -35.76 -45.96 -46.85
CA GLU A 285 -35.29 -44.59 -46.95
C GLU A 285 -36.49 -43.67 -47.18
N LEU A 286 -36.75 -42.75 -46.24
CA LEU A 286 -37.90 -41.84 -46.28
C LEU A 286 -37.74 -40.70 -47.30
N SER A 287 -36.65 -40.68 -48.06
CA SER A 287 -36.31 -39.66 -49.07
C SER A 287 -36.18 -40.24 -50.48
N GLY A 288 -36.40 -41.54 -50.65
CA GLY A 288 -36.23 -42.27 -51.91
C GLY A 288 -37.52 -42.43 -52.72
N PRO A 289 -37.46 -43.07 -53.90
CA PRO A 289 -38.62 -43.29 -54.78
C PRO A 289 -39.74 -44.14 -54.16
N ASN A 290 -39.44 -44.85 -53.06
CA ASN A 290 -40.37 -45.67 -52.30
C ASN A 290 -40.87 -44.99 -51.01
N ALA A 291 -40.60 -43.68 -50.85
CA ALA A 291 -40.92 -42.92 -49.65
C ALA A 291 -42.42 -42.76 -49.37
N ASP A 292 -43.31 -43.14 -50.30
CA ASP A 292 -44.76 -43.10 -50.11
C ASP A 292 -45.38 -44.50 -49.92
N LEU A 293 -44.55 -45.56 -49.87
CA LEU A 293 -45.01 -46.94 -49.67
C LEU A 293 -45.24 -47.23 -48.19
N GLY A 294 -46.36 -46.73 -47.66
CA GLY A 294 -46.83 -46.99 -46.29
C GLY A 294 -48.28 -47.49 -46.27
N CYS A 295 -48.77 -47.83 -45.09
CA CYS A 295 -50.19 -48.15 -44.92
C CYS A 295 -51.04 -46.88 -45.06
N GLU A 296 -51.95 -46.83 -46.04
CA GLU A 296 -52.85 -45.69 -46.28
C GLU A 296 -53.64 -45.28 -45.03
N ARG A 297 -54.01 -46.24 -44.17
CA ARG A 297 -54.74 -45.98 -42.93
C ARG A 297 -53.86 -45.41 -41.81
N CYS A 298 -52.57 -45.78 -41.77
CA CYS A 298 -51.58 -45.09 -40.94
C CYS A 298 -51.36 -43.64 -41.40
N PHE A 299 -51.39 -43.39 -42.72
CA PHE A 299 -51.26 -42.03 -43.26
C PHE A 299 -52.49 -41.17 -42.95
N ALA A 300 -53.70 -41.71 -43.07
CA ALA A 300 -54.92 -40.99 -42.71
C ALA A 300 -54.95 -40.64 -41.20
N LEU A 301 -54.62 -41.59 -40.31
CA LEU A 301 -54.60 -41.36 -38.86
C LEU A 301 -53.49 -40.40 -38.40
N LYS A 302 -52.46 -40.16 -39.24
CA LYS A 302 -51.46 -39.10 -39.01
C LYS A 302 -52.05 -37.73 -39.24
N GLU A 303 -52.74 -37.54 -40.35
CA GLU A 303 -53.32 -36.23 -40.70
C GLU A 303 -54.31 -35.78 -39.63
N ASP A 304 -55.00 -36.74 -38.99
CA ASP A 304 -55.88 -36.52 -37.84
C ASP A 304 -55.13 -36.37 -36.49
N GLY A 305 -53.79 -36.48 -36.46
CA GLY A 305 -52.95 -36.29 -35.28
C GLY A 305 -52.97 -37.42 -34.25
N VAL A 306 -53.55 -38.57 -34.59
CA VAL A 306 -53.83 -39.68 -33.65
C VAL A 306 -52.65 -40.65 -33.51
N LEU A 307 -51.76 -40.75 -34.50
CA LEU A 307 -50.62 -41.69 -34.49
C LEU A 307 -49.25 -41.00 -34.59
N GLN A 308 -48.32 -41.37 -33.70
CA GLN A 308 -46.93 -40.88 -33.72
C GLN A 308 -45.96 -41.77 -34.54
N ASN A 309 -46.27 -43.06 -34.73
CA ASN A 309 -45.41 -44.02 -35.43
C ASN A 309 -46.14 -44.66 -36.63
N TYR A 310 -45.38 -45.00 -37.66
CA TYR A 310 -45.91 -45.38 -38.98
C TYR A 310 -45.30 -46.71 -39.39
N SER A 311 -46.08 -47.49 -40.12
CA SER A 311 -45.58 -48.67 -40.79
C SER A 311 -45.22 -48.39 -42.24
N TRP A 312 -43.94 -48.60 -42.57
CA TRP A 312 -43.33 -48.35 -43.87
C TRP A 312 -42.95 -49.67 -44.53
N PHE A 313 -43.01 -49.71 -45.86
CA PHE A 313 -42.58 -50.85 -46.65
C PHE A 313 -41.41 -50.44 -47.54
N CYS A 314 -40.37 -51.26 -47.59
CA CYS A 314 -39.17 -50.94 -48.37
C CYS A 314 -39.36 -51.09 -49.89
N SER A 315 -40.42 -51.79 -50.32
CA SER A 315 -40.74 -52.00 -51.73
C SER A 315 -42.24 -52.27 -51.94
N PRO A 316 -42.74 -52.12 -53.19
CA PRO A 316 -44.15 -52.36 -53.53
C PRO A 316 -44.58 -53.81 -53.28
N GLU A 317 -43.66 -54.76 -53.40
CA GLU A 317 -43.92 -56.18 -53.13
C GLU A 317 -44.19 -56.42 -51.65
N CYS A 318 -43.38 -55.82 -50.76
CA CYS A 318 -43.61 -55.87 -49.32
C CYS A 318 -44.93 -55.20 -48.92
N ALA A 319 -45.27 -54.08 -49.55
CA ALA A 319 -46.55 -53.41 -49.34
C ALA A 319 -47.72 -54.31 -49.75
N LYS A 320 -47.70 -54.90 -50.95
CA LYS A 320 -48.77 -55.78 -51.43
C LYS A 320 -48.92 -57.06 -50.59
N ALA A 321 -47.82 -57.68 -50.19
CA ALA A 321 -47.85 -58.92 -49.43
C ALA A 321 -48.37 -58.74 -48.00
N ASN A 322 -48.09 -57.59 -47.37
CA ASN A 322 -48.32 -57.41 -45.93
C ASN A 322 -49.24 -56.23 -45.55
N ALA A 323 -49.71 -55.40 -46.48
CA ALA A 323 -50.66 -54.32 -46.17
C ALA A 323 -51.98 -54.86 -45.59
N GLY A 324 -52.50 -55.98 -46.11
CA GLY A 324 -53.72 -56.61 -45.59
C GLY A 324 -53.56 -57.16 -44.18
N SER A 325 -52.45 -57.87 -43.92
CA SER A 325 -52.10 -58.41 -42.59
C SER A 325 -51.86 -57.31 -41.56
N HIS A 326 -51.15 -56.24 -41.96
CA HIS A 326 -50.91 -55.07 -41.13
C HIS A 326 -52.22 -54.35 -40.76
N ASN A 327 -53.09 -54.07 -41.74
CA ASN A 327 -54.39 -53.45 -41.50
C ASN A 327 -55.27 -54.32 -40.57
N ALA A 328 -55.24 -55.64 -40.74
CA ALA A 328 -55.99 -56.57 -39.88
C ALA A 328 -55.42 -56.70 -38.45
N ARG A 329 -54.14 -56.41 -38.22
CA ARG A 329 -53.50 -56.51 -36.89
C ARG A 329 -53.48 -55.20 -36.11
N PHE A 330 -53.36 -54.07 -36.79
CA PHE A 330 -53.13 -52.77 -36.15
C PHE A 330 -54.27 -51.77 -36.37
N HIS A 331 -55.20 -52.07 -37.27
CA HIS A 331 -56.33 -51.20 -37.61
C HIS A 331 -57.66 -51.95 -37.76
N SER A 332 -57.73 -53.23 -37.41
CA SER A 332 -59.02 -53.89 -37.20
C SER A 332 -59.65 -53.24 -35.97
N SER A 333 -60.83 -52.67 -36.16
CA SER A 333 -61.64 -52.13 -35.07
C SER A 333 -62.07 -53.23 -34.12
#